data_AF-X1UHG2-F1
#
_entry.id   AF-X1UHG2-F1
#
_cell.length_a   1.000
_cell.length_b   1.000
_cell.length_c   1.000
_cell.angle_alpha   90.00
_cell.angle_beta   90.00
_cell.angle_gamma   90.00
#
_symmetry.space_group_name_H-M   'P 1'
#
loop_
_entity.id
_entity.type
_entity.pdbx_description
1 polymer ?
#
loop_
_entity_poly.entity_id
_entity_poly.type
_entity_poly.pdbx_seq_one_letter_code
_entity_poly.pdbx_strand_id
1 'polypeptide(L)'
;TSGKIFIDGKEVSMIPPNQRPTTMVFQNYALFPHMTVFENISYGLKIRKESAQNIKEKTEKIINLVDLKGLSKRSPAHLSGGQQQRVSLARSLIMEPKVLLLDEPLSNLDAKLRVFTRLEIRRLQQRIGITSVYVTHDQEEAMTLSDRVVIMNAGKIQQVGTPQEIYAYPNNYFVADFIGNANFLTGKVNKMLPSKEVEIEVKGYIFKITLHNLSFKEGDKILLLVRPEAVDLISKTSQSITGIIQQIIYLGSHLVYKIKVDDDIFTVEIANPQDQRNFSTGE
;
A
#
# COMPACT_ATOMS: atom_id res chain seq x y z
N THR A 1 2.15 -29.20 -1.10
CA THR A 1 1.62 -28.04 -0.34
C THR A 1 0.95 -28.57 0.92
N SER A 2 1.26 -28.02 2.08
CA SER A 2 0.71 -28.43 3.40
C SER A 2 0.12 -27.20 4.10
N GLY A 3 -0.59 -27.43 5.21
CA GLY A 3 -1.20 -26.36 6.01
C GLY A 3 -2.73 -26.35 5.93
N LYS A 4 -3.34 -25.47 6.72
CA LYS A 4 -4.79 -25.34 6.84
C LYS A 4 -5.20 -23.88 6.82
N ILE A 5 -6.34 -23.59 6.20
CA ILE A 5 -6.95 -22.25 6.18
C ILE A 5 -8.25 -22.34 6.96
N PHE A 6 -8.44 -21.41 7.90
CA PHE A 6 -9.63 -21.31 8.72
C PHE A 6 -10.35 -19.99 8.46
N ILE A 7 -11.68 -20.04 8.32
CA ILE A 7 -12.53 -18.86 8.25
C ILE A 7 -13.63 -19.04 9.29
N ASP A 8 -13.73 -18.10 10.23
CA ASP A 8 -14.69 -18.15 11.33
C ASP A 8 -14.67 -19.50 12.09
N GLY A 9 -13.45 -19.92 12.45
CA GLY A 9 -13.19 -21.18 13.16
C GLY A 9 -13.35 -22.46 12.33
N LYS A 10 -13.80 -22.40 11.07
CA LYS A 10 -14.03 -23.57 10.22
C LYS A 10 -12.89 -23.75 9.22
N GLU A 11 -12.37 -24.96 9.11
CA GLU A 11 -11.37 -25.31 8.09
C GLU A 11 -12.00 -25.26 6.69
N VAL A 12 -11.42 -24.48 5.77
CA VAL A 12 -11.94 -24.28 4.40
C VAL A 12 -11.01 -24.82 3.31
N SER A 13 -9.88 -25.42 3.68
CA SER A 13 -8.81 -25.86 2.77
C SER A 13 -9.32 -26.75 1.61
N MET A 14 -10.21 -27.69 1.94
CA MET A 14 -10.78 -28.66 0.98
C MET A 14 -12.20 -28.29 0.50
N ILE A 15 -12.77 -27.19 1.00
CA ILE A 15 -14.09 -26.71 0.58
C ILE A 15 -13.96 -26.09 -0.82
N PRO A 16 -14.82 -26.43 -1.79
CA PRO A 16 -14.75 -25.86 -3.12
C PRO A 16 -15.10 -24.35 -3.09
N PRO A 17 -14.56 -23.51 -3.99
CA PRO A 17 -14.69 -22.06 -3.93
C PRO A 17 -16.14 -21.54 -3.81
N ASN A 18 -17.09 -22.17 -4.50
CA ASN A 18 -18.51 -21.78 -4.49
C ASN A 18 -19.23 -22.05 -3.16
N GLN A 19 -18.65 -22.86 -2.29
CA GLN A 19 -19.18 -23.16 -0.95
C GLN A 19 -18.42 -22.42 0.16
N ARG A 20 -17.32 -21.72 -0.17
CA ARG A 20 -16.58 -20.92 0.81
C ARG A 20 -17.38 -19.67 1.15
N PRO A 21 -17.33 -19.19 2.41
CA PRO A 21 -18.00 -17.95 2.83
C PRO A 21 -17.21 -16.71 2.38
N THR A 22 -16.74 -16.69 1.13
CA THR A 22 -15.85 -15.67 0.57
C THR A 22 -16.36 -15.23 -0.79
N THR A 23 -16.10 -13.98 -1.15
CA THR A 23 -16.31 -13.47 -2.52
C THR A 23 -15.05 -12.79 -3.01
N MET A 24 -14.86 -12.75 -4.33
CA MET A 24 -13.66 -12.19 -4.95
C MET A 24 -14.02 -11.08 -5.93
N VAL A 25 -13.31 -9.96 -5.83
CA VAL A 25 -13.28 -8.86 -6.79
C VAL A 25 -12.01 -9.00 -7.61
N PHE A 26 -12.17 -9.23 -8.92
CA PHE A 26 -11.06 -9.45 -9.84
C PHE A 26 -10.53 -8.14 -10.44
N GLN A 27 -9.27 -8.16 -10.85
CA GLN A 27 -8.59 -7.07 -11.56
C GLN A 27 -9.35 -6.56 -12.79
N ASN A 28 -9.94 -7.46 -13.59
CA ASN A 28 -10.71 -7.11 -14.80
C ASN A 28 -12.21 -6.88 -14.52
N TYR A 29 -12.61 -6.76 -13.24
CA TYR A 29 -13.98 -6.69 -12.72
C TYR A 29 -14.85 -7.94 -12.96
N ALA A 30 -14.52 -8.77 -13.96
CA ALA A 30 -15.21 -9.97 -14.39
C ALA A 30 -16.73 -9.80 -14.52
N LEU A 31 -17.19 -8.64 -15.00
CA LEU A 31 -18.62 -8.37 -15.19
C LEU A 31 -19.16 -9.14 -16.40
N PHE A 32 -20.41 -9.60 -16.32
CA PHE A 32 -21.10 -10.24 -17.44
C PHE A 32 -21.55 -9.16 -18.42
N PRO A 33 -20.97 -9.09 -19.64
CA PRO A 33 -21.19 -7.96 -20.55
C PRO A 33 -22.61 -7.94 -21.13
N HIS A 34 -23.25 -9.10 -21.18
CA HIS A 34 -24.61 -9.29 -21.69
C HIS A 34 -25.69 -9.08 -20.62
N MET A 35 -25.31 -8.78 -19.37
CA MET A 35 -26.23 -8.51 -18.27
C MET A 35 -26.20 -7.03 -17.89
N THR A 36 -27.34 -6.49 -17.47
CA THR A 36 -27.43 -5.15 -16.86
C THR A 36 -26.71 -5.09 -15.51
N VAL A 37 -26.54 -3.88 -14.94
CA VAL A 37 -26.04 -3.68 -13.58
C VAL A 37 -26.86 -4.47 -12.56
N PHE A 38 -28.20 -4.38 -12.63
CA PHE A 38 -29.09 -5.11 -11.72
C PHE A 38 -28.90 -6.62 -11.84
N GLU A 39 -28.77 -7.14 -13.07
CA GLU A 39 -28.59 -8.57 -13.30
C GLU A 39 -27.22 -9.06 -12.87
N ASN A 40 -26.15 -8.29 -13.12
CA ASN A 40 -24.81 -8.59 -12.63
C ASN A 40 -24.79 -8.74 -11.11
N ILE A 41 -25.40 -7.79 -10.40
CA ILE A 41 -25.42 -7.77 -8.93
C ILE A 41 -26.31 -8.90 -8.41
N SER A 42 -27.54 -9.06 -8.93
CA SER A 42 -28.50 -10.05 -8.44
C SER A 42 -28.18 -11.50 -8.81
N TYR A 43 -27.22 -11.75 -9.70
CA TYR A 43 -26.92 -13.06 -10.27
C TYR A 43 -26.73 -14.16 -9.21
N GLY A 44 -25.94 -13.90 -8.17
CA GLY A 44 -25.67 -14.89 -7.12
C GLY A 44 -26.91 -15.24 -6.29
N LEU A 45 -27.82 -14.28 -6.08
CA LEU A 45 -29.09 -14.53 -5.38
C LEU A 45 -30.04 -15.39 -6.22
N LYS A 46 -30.04 -15.21 -7.55
CA LYS A 46 -30.81 -16.05 -8.48
C LYS A 46 -30.33 -17.50 -8.44
N ILE A 47 -29.02 -17.73 -8.38
CA ILE A 47 -28.44 -19.08 -8.22
C ILE A 47 -28.87 -19.72 -6.89
N ARG A 48 -28.91 -18.94 -5.81
CA ARG A 48 -29.41 -19.38 -4.49
C ARG A 48 -30.93 -19.60 -4.46
N LYS A 49 -31.65 -19.35 -5.57
CA LYS A 49 -33.11 -19.48 -5.68
C LYS A 49 -33.86 -18.65 -4.62
N GLU A 50 -33.33 -17.47 -4.27
CA GLU A 50 -34.05 -16.53 -3.41
C GLU A 50 -35.33 -16.04 -4.11
N SER A 51 -36.33 -15.60 -3.33
CA SER A 51 -37.59 -15.09 -3.89
C SER A 51 -37.36 -13.83 -4.73
N ALA A 52 -38.19 -13.60 -5.74
CA ALA A 52 -38.10 -12.42 -6.60
C ALA A 52 -38.15 -11.11 -5.79
N GLN A 53 -38.96 -11.10 -4.72
CA GLN A 53 -39.05 -9.97 -3.80
C GLN A 53 -37.73 -9.72 -3.06
N ASN A 54 -37.13 -10.76 -2.47
CA ASN A 54 -35.85 -10.65 -1.76
C ASN A 54 -34.73 -10.21 -2.69
N ILE A 55 -34.69 -10.77 -3.91
CA ILE A 55 -33.71 -10.38 -4.93
C ILE A 55 -33.82 -8.88 -5.22
N LYS A 56 -35.03 -8.38 -5.45
CA LYS A 56 -35.27 -6.97 -5.74
C LYS A 56 -34.83 -6.09 -4.57
N GLU A 57 -35.29 -6.38 -3.36
CA GLU A 57 -35.00 -5.58 -2.17
C GLU A 57 -33.50 -5.54 -1.85
N LYS A 58 -32.82 -6.70 -1.83
CA LYS A 58 -31.37 -6.76 -1.57
C LYS A 58 -30.58 -6.05 -2.65
N THR A 59 -30.96 -6.21 -3.92
CA THR A 59 -30.27 -5.58 -5.05
C THR A 59 -30.44 -4.06 -5.03
N GLU A 60 -31.64 -3.55 -4.73
CA GLU A 60 -31.87 -2.10 -4.60
C GLU A 60 -31.10 -1.50 -3.42
N LYS A 61 -31.06 -2.20 -2.28
CA LYS A 61 -30.27 -1.80 -1.11
C LYS A 61 -28.78 -1.70 -1.44
N ILE A 62 -28.20 -2.71 -2.08
CA ILE A 62 -26.76 -2.69 -2.40
C ILE A 62 -26.44 -1.66 -3.49
N ILE A 63 -27.32 -1.46 -4.49
CA ILE A 63 -27.16 -0.42 -5.51
C ILE A 63 -27.10 0.97 -4.87
N ASN A 64 -27.94 1.23 -3.87
CA ASN A 64 -27.91 2.48 -3.13
C ASN A 64 -26.64 2.60 -2.26
N LEU A 65 -26.18 1.49 -1.66
CA LEU A 65 -24.98 1.49 -0.82
C LEU A 65 -23.71 1.83 -1.60
N VAL A 66 -23.62 1.42 -2.86
CA VAL A 66 -22.48 1.70 -3.76
C VAL A 66 -22.70 2.89 -4.69
N ASP A 67 -23.70 3.73 -4.42
CA ASP A 67 -24.03 4.94 -5.21
C ASP A 67 -24.19 4.67 -6.73
N LEU A 68 -24.93 3.62 -7.08
CA LEU A 68 -25.27 3.27 -8.48
C LEU A 68 -26.75 3.55 -8.81
N LYS A 69 -27.42 4.38 -8.00
CA LYS A 69 -28.83 4.75 -8.21
C LYS A 69 -29.03 5.34 -9.61
N GLY A 70 -30.06 4.86 -10.32
CA GLY A 70 -30.35 5.29 -11.71
C GLY A 70 -29.54 4.58 -12.80
N LEU A 71 -28.55 3.74 -12.45
CA LEU A 71 -27.72 3.01 -13.40
C LEU A 71 -28.10 1.52 -13.54
N SER A 72 -29.10 1.06 -12.80
CA SER A 72 -29.49 -0.36 -12.68
C SER A 72 -29.77 -1.07 -14.01
N LYS A 73 -30.31 -0.33 -15.00
CA LYS A 73 -30.65 -0.86 -16.34
C LYS A 73 -29.53 -0.77 -17.37
N ARG A 74 -28.39 -0.13 -17.04
CA ARG A 74 -27.28 0.00 -17.99
C ARG A 74 -26.50 -1.30 -18.11
N SER A 75 -25.90 -1.53 -19.27
CA SER A 75 -24.89 -2.58 -19.45
C SER A 75 -23.51 -2.08 -18.98
N PRO A 76 -22.58 -2.99 -18.60
CA PRO A 76 -21.22 -2.63 -18.19
C PRO A 76 -20.46 -1.75 -19.20
N ALA A 77 -20.69 -1.94 -20.50
CA ALA A 77 -20.05 -1.16 -21.56
C ALA A 77 -20.39 0.34 -21.54
N HIS A 78 -21.51 0.73 -20.89
CA HIS A 78 -21.95 2.12 -20.77
C HIS A 78 -21.56 2.76 -19.42
N LEU A 79 -20.65 2.14 -18.67
CA LEU A 79 -20.19 2.58 -17.37
C LEU A 79 -18.73 3.02 -17.45
N SER A 80 -18.37 4.04 -16.67
CA SER A 80 -16.96 4.36 -16.39
C SER A 80 -16.27 3.24 -15.62
N GLY A 81 -14.93 3.20 -15.62
CA GLY A 81 -14.15 2.19 -14.88
C GLY A 81 -14.49 2.13 -13.39
N GLY A 82 -14.60 3.28 -12.73
CA GLY A 82 -15.01 3.35 -11.31
C GLY A 82 -16.44 2.85 -11.06
N GLN A 83 -17.36 3.08 -12.01
CA GLN A 83 -18.72 2.52 -11.93
C GLN A 83 -18.71 1.00 -12.12
N GLN A 84 -17.95 0.47 -13.09
CA GLN A 84 -17.81 -0.98 -13.27
C GLN A 84 -17.23 -1.64 -12.02
N GLN A 85 -16.26 -1.01 -11.39
CA GLN A 85 -15.70 -1.49 -10.13
C GLN A 85 -16.75 -1.53 -9.01
N ARG A 86 -17.55 -0.47 -8.86
CA ARG A 86 -18.67 -0.44 -7.89
C ARG A 86 -19.69 -1.56 -8.16
N VAL A 87 -19.96 -1.88 -9.42
CA VAL A 87 -20.81 -3.04 -9.79
C VAL A 87 -20.18 -4.36 -9.34
N SER A 88 -18.88 -4.54 -9.58
CA SER A 88 -18.16 -5.76 -9.19
C SER A 88 -18.12 -5.95 -7.67
N LEU A 89 -17.91 -4.85 -6.95
CA LEU A 89 -17.95 -4.81 -5.49
C LEU A 89 -19.36 -5.10 -4.95
N ALA A 90 -20.40 -4.48 -5.51
CA ALA A 90 -21.78 -4.74 -5.15
C ALA A 90 -22.19 -6.20 -5.39
N ARG A 91 -21.77 -6.78 -6.53
CA ARG A 91 -21.97 -8.21 -6.84
C ARG A 91 -21.31 -9.13 -5.83
N SER A 92 -20.18 -8.72 -5.26
CA SER A 92 -19.49 -9.48 -4.22
C SER A 92 -20.21 -9.34 -2.87
N LEU A 93 -20.56 -8.11 -2.48
CA LEU A 93 -21.15 -7.80 -1.19
C LEU A 93 -22.59 -8.32 -1.01
N ILE A 94 -23.38 -8.37 -2.08
CA ILE A 94 -24.76 -8.88 -2.02
C ILE A 94 -24.86 -10.34 -1.54
N MET A 95 -23.77 -11.09 -1.65
CA MET A 95 -23.71 -12.48 -1.17
C MET A 95 -23.51 -12.61 0.33
N GLU A 96 -23.33 -11.47 1.02
CA GLU A 96 -23.06 -11.34 2.46
C GLU A 96 -21.90 -12.26 2.91
N PRO A 97 -20.72 -12.15 2.27
CA PRO A 97 -19.56 -12.99 2.57
C PRO A 97 -18.98 -12.66 3.95
N LYS A 98 -18.27 -13.63 4.56
CA LYS A 98 -17.50 -13.39 5.79
C LYS A 98 -16.16 -12.71 5.50
N VAL A 99 -15.57 -13.00 4.33
CA VAL A 99 -14.31 -12.41 3.88
C VAL A 99 -14.45 -11.92 2.45
N LEU A 100 -14.08 -10.67 2.20
CA LEU A 100 -13.97 -10.08 0.87
C LEU A 100 -12.52 -10.18 0.38
N LEU A 101 -12.32 -10.77 -0.79
CA LEU A 101 -11.02 -10.88 -1.43
C LEU A 101 -10.95 -9.86 -2.58
N LEU A 102 -9.91 -9.05 -2.62
CA LEU A 102 -9.67 -8.09 -3.69
C LEU A 102 -8.30 -8.35 -4.30
N ASP A 103 -8.28 -8.63 -5.61
CA ASP A 103 -7.07 -8.97 -6.35
C ASP A 103 -6.76 -7.88 -7.37
N GLU A 104 -5.82 -6.99 -7.01
CA GLU A 104 -5.42 -5.80 -7.76
C GLU A 104 -6.58 -5.02 -8.39
N PRO A 105 -7.64 -4.68 -7.63
CA PRO A 105 -8.89 -4.17 -8.20
C PRO A 105 -8.76 -2.76 -8.82
N LEU A 106 -7.62 -2.09 -8.68
CA LEU A 106 -7.36 -0.72 -9.09
C LEU A 106 -6.29 -0.56 -10.18
N SER A 107 -5.63 -1.65 -10.61
CA SER A 107 -4.49 -1.58 -11.52
C SER A 107 -4.85 -1.12 -12.94
N ASN A 108 -6.11 -1.28 -13.35
CA ASN A 108 -6.62 -0.85 -14.66
C ASN A 108 -7.13 0.61 -14.69
N LEU A 109 -7.01 1.36 -13.59
CA LEU A 109 -7.50 2.74 -13.49
C LEU A 109 -6.36 3.76 -13.63
N ASP A 110 -6.69 4.94 -14.16
CA ASP A 110 -5.78 6.08 -14.18
C ASP A 110 -5.48 6.59 -12.75
N ALA A 111 -4.39 7.33 -12.59
CA ALA A 111 -3.91 7.77 -11.27
C ALA A 111 -4.94 8.58 -10.47
N LYS A 112 -5.69 9.50 -11.11
CA LYS A 112 -6.67 10.34 -10.40
C LYS A 112 -7.85 9.51 -9.92
N LEU A 113 -8.38 8.66 -10.81
CA LEU A 113 -9.49 7.79 -10.48
C LEU A 113 -9.10 6.71 -9.46
N ARG A 114 -7.84 6.25 -9.50
CA ARG A 114 -7.27 5.31 -8.52
C ARG A 114 -7.31 5.89 -7.11
N VAL A 115 -6.78 7.10 -6.89
CA VAL A 115 -6.78 7.75 -5.57
C VAL A 115 -8.20 7.91 -5.03
N PHE A 116 -9.11 8.41 -5.85
CA PHE A 116 -10.51 8.56 -5.46
C PHE A 116 -11.14 7.21 -5.08
N THR A 117 -10.98 6.20 -5.93
CA THR A 117 -11.64 4.91 -5.72
C THR A 117 -11.04 4.13 -4.55
N ARG A 118 -9.75 4.30 -4.29
CA ARG A 118 -9.07 3.78 -3.09
C ARG A 118 -9.78 4.24 -1.81
N LEU A 119 -10.03 5.54 -1.68
CA LEU A 119 -10.73 6.09 -0.51
C LEU A 119 -12.17 5.55 -0.41
N GLU A 120 -12.86 5.41 -1.53
CA GLU A 120 -14.22 4.88 -1.57
C GLU A 120 -14.29 3.40 -1.12
N ILE A 121 -13.36 2.55 -1.57
CA ILE A 121 -13.27 1.16 -1.11
C ILE A 121 -13.06 1.11 0.40
N ARG A 122 -12.11 1.90 0.93
CA ARG A 122 -11.84 1.95 2.37
C ARG A 122 -13.07 2.38 3.16
N ARG A 123 -13.73 3.47 2.74
CA ARG A 123 -14.97 3.95 3.38
C ARG A 123 -16.08 2.90 3.36
N LEU A 124 -16.30 2.27 2.21
CA LEU A 124 -17.33 1.25 2.08
C LEU A 124 -17.03 0.03 2.95
N GLN A 125 -15.78 -0.46 2.93
CA GLN A 125 -15.36 -1.58 3.76
C GLN A 125 -15.53 -1.28 5.25
N GLN A 126 -15.13 -0.08 5.71
CA GLN A 126 -15.30 0.34 7.10
C GLN A 126 -16.78 0.47 7.49
N ARG A 127 -17.62 1.01 6.60
CA ARG A 127 -19.06 1.14 6.83
C ARG A 127 -19.76 -0.21 6.95
N ILE A 128 -19.31 -1.21 6.18
CA ILE A 128 -19.86 -2.57 6.20
C ILE A 128 -19.28 -3.38 7.37
N GLY A 129 -18.03 -3.11 7.76
CA GLY A 129 -17.34 -3.84 8.81
C GLY A 129 -16.91 -5.25 8.39
N ILE A 130 -16.71 -5.48 7.09
CA ILE A 130 -16.31 -6.80 6.56
C ILE A 130 -14.80 -7.01 6.62
N THR A 131 -14.36 -8.23 6.96
CA THR A 131 -12.94 -8.61 6.85
C THR A 131 -12.54 -8.66 5.38
N SER A 132 -11.51 -7.90 5.00
CA SER A 132 -11.05 -7.82 3.61
C SER A 132 -9.58 -8.20 3.50
N VAL A 133 -9.24 -8.98 2.47
CA VAL A 133 -7.86 -9.25 2.06
C VAL A 133 -7.65 -8.57 0.71
N TYR A 134 -6.75 -7.60 0.68
CA TYR A 134 -6.43 -6.80 -0.50
C TYR A 134 -5.02 -7.15 -0.98
N VAL A 135 -4.89 -7.51 -2.26
CA VAL A 135 -3.62 -7.84 -2.91
C VAL A 135 -3.28 -6.73 -3.91
N THR A 136 -2.05 -6.24 -3.85
CA THR A 136 -1.54 -5.19 -4.73
C THR A 136 -0.03 -5.20 -4.81
N HIS A 137 0.49 -4.68 -5.91
CA HIS A 137 1.90 -4.33 -6.09
C HIS A 137 2.17 -2.83 -5.85
N ASP A 138 1.12 -2.02 -5.64
CA ASP A 138 1.22 -0.58 -5.39
C ASP A 138 1.39 -0.31 -3.88
N GLN A 139 2.49 0.37 -3.53
CA GLN A 139 2.85 0.64 -2.14
C GLN A 139 1.87 1.62 -1.49
N GLU A 140 1.41 2.64 -2.21
CA GLU A 140 0.47 3.61 -1.64
C GLU A 140 -0.89 2.98 -1.34
N GLU A 141 -1.34 2.05 -2.18
CA GLU A 141 -2.53 1.24 -1.90
C GLU A 141 -2.38 0.47 -0.60
N ALA A 142 -1.26 -0.24 -0.43
CA ALA A 142 -0.99 -0.98 0.78
C ALA A 142 -0.98 -0.06 2.02
N MET A 143 -0.34 1.12 1.92
CA MET A 143 -0.21 2.05 3.06
C MET A 143 -1.49 2.77 3.44
N THR A 144 -2.42 2.99 2.50
CA THR A 144 -3.63 3.82 2.76
C THR A 144 -4.92 3.01 2.93
N LEU A 145 -4.99 1.79 2.41
CA LEU A 145 -6.17 0.93 2.53
C LEU A 145 -6.14 0.00 3.74
N SER A 146 -4.96 -0.31 4.25
CA SER A 146 -4.76 -1.48 5.11
C SER A 146 -4.67 -1.10 6.58
N ASP A 147 -5.35 -1.87 7.43
CA ASP A 147 -5.07 -1.85 8.87
C ASP A 147 -3.73 -2.52 9.19
N ARG A 148 -3.40 -3.56 8.43
CA ARG A 148 -2.12 -4.30 8.49
C ARG A 148 -1.67 -4.66 7.09
N VAL A 149 -0.38 -4.57 6.85
CA VAL A 149 0.28 -4.94 5.60
C VAL A 149 1.12 -6.20 5.82
N VAL A 150 1.03 -7.13 4.88
CA VAL A 150 1.89 -8.32 4.82
C VAL A 150 2.78 -8.18 3.59
N ILE A 151 4.07 -7.95 3.80
CA ILE A 151 5.04 -7.89 2.70
C ILE A 151 5.55 -9.30 2.43
N MET A 152 5.52 -9.71 1.17
CA MET A 152 5.98 -11.01 0.72
C MET A 152 7.07 -10.86 -0.35
N ASN A 153 8.05 -11.75 -0.32
CA ASN A 153 9.06 -11.89 -1.36
C ASN A 153 9.32 -13.38 -1.63
N ALA A 154 9.29 -13.78 -2.91
CA ALA A 154 9.51 -15.17 -3.34
C ALA A 154 8.71 -16.21 -2.51
N GLY A 155 7.45 -15.91 -2.22
CA GLY A 155 6.56 -16.78 -1.43
C GLY A 155 6.80 -16.79 0.08
N LYS A 156 7.73 -15.97 0.60
CA LYS A 156 8.01 -15.84 2.03
C LYS A 156 7.54 -14.49 2.57
N ILE A 157 6.86 -14.50 3.71
CA ILE A 157 6.52 -13.29 4.45
C ILE A 157 7.82 -12.66 4.97
N GLN A 158 8.04 -11.40 4.62
CA GLN A 158 9.20 -10.62 5.03
C GLN A 158 8.89 -9.83 6.30
N GLN A 159 7.69 -9.23 6.37
CA GLN A 159 7.25 -8.46 7.52
C GLN A 159 5.73 -8.36 7.54
N VAL A 160 5.18 -8.27 8.75
CA VAL A 160 3.77 -7.95 8.98
C VAL A 160 3.71 -6.83 10.02
N GLY A 161 2.96 -5.78 9.74
CA GLY A 161 2.80 -4.65 10.65
C GLY A 161 1.74 -3.68 10.15
N THR A 162 1.48 -2.63 10.90
CA THR A 162 0.74 -1.47 10.41
C THR A 162 1.52 -0.75 9.31
N PRO A 163 0.88 0.05 8.43
CA PRO A 163 1.58 0.88 7.47
C PRO A 163 2.73 1.70 8.06
N GLN A 164 2.50 2.30 9.24
CA GLN A 164 3.51 3.09 9.94
C GLN A 164 4.70 2.25 10.41
N GLU A 165 4.45 1.07 11.00
CA GLU A 165 5.54 0.17 11.44
C GLU A 165 6.38 -0.31 10.27
N ILE A 166 5.73 -0.66 9.15
CA ILE A 166 6.40 -1.12 7.93
C ILE A 166 7.31 -0.03 7.36
N TYR A 167 6.83 1.22 7.34
CA TYR A 167 7.59 2.35 6.80
C TYR A 167 8.75 2.76 7.70
N ALA A 168 8.47 2.94 8.99
CA ALA A 168 9.39 3.51 9.96
C ALA A 168 10.40 2.50 10.52
N TYR A 169 10.00 1.22 10.62
CA TYR A 169 10.81 0.17 11.23
C TYR A 169 10.84 -1.09 10.34
N PRO A 170 11.47 -1.01 9.16
CA PRO A 170 11.62 -2.17 8.28
C PRO A 170 12.52 -3.24 8.93
N ASN A 171 12.11 -4.50 8.88
CA ASN A 171 12.81 -5.63 9.51
C ASN A 171 14.07 -6.06 8.77
N ASN A 172 14.19 -5.73 7.47
CA ASN A 172 15.32 -6.10 6.65
C ASN A 172 15.49 -5.14 5.46
N TYR A 173 16.63 -5.27 4.78
CA TYR A 173 16.98 -4.45 3.62
C TYR A 173 15.90 -4.47 2.53
N PHE A 174 15.35 -5.66 2.21
CA PHE A 174 14.33 -5.77 1.18
C PHE A 174 13.09 -4.95 1.52
N VAL A 175 12.60 -4.99 2.76
CA VAL A 175 11.42 -4.19 3.15
C VAL A 175 11.75 -2.69 3.11
N ALA A 176 12.95 -2.30 3.55
CA ALA A 176 13.40 -0.92 3.54
C ALA A 176 13.49 -0.34 2.11
N ASP A 177 14.02 -1.12 1.18
CA ASP A 177 14.21 -0.77 -0.24
C ASP A 177 12.90 -0.87 -1.03
N PHE A 178 12.03 -1.80 -0.65
CA PHE A 178 10.75 -2.02 -1.31
C PHE A 178 9.68 -1.01 -0.91
N ILE A 179 9.77 -0.36 0.26
CA ILE A 179 8.75 0.59 0.72
C ILE A 179 9.33 2.00 0.73
N GLY A 180 8.81 2.85 -0.15
CA GLY A 180 9.22 4.24 -0.31
C GLY A 180 10.63 4.38 -0.88
N ASN A 181 11.06 5.62 -1.06
CA ASN A 181 12.46 5.90 -1.41
C ASN A 181 13.35 5.78 -0.16
N ALA A 182 14.60 5.39 -0.37
CA ALA A 182 15.56 5.17 0.69
C ALA A 182 16.97 5.50 0.21
N ASN A 183 17.79 6.00 1.11
CA ASN A 183 19.23 6.03 0.94
C ASN A 183 19.86 5.03 1.89
N PHE A 184 20.88 4.32 1.40
CA PHE A 184 21.62 3.35 2.18
C PHE A 184 23.08 3.77 2.25
N LEU A 185 23.59 3.94 3.47
CA LEU A 185 24.98 4.30 3.72
C LEU A 185 25.67 3.19 4.49
N THR A 186 26.81 2.74 3.99
CA THR A 186 27.63 1.77 4.72
C THR A 186 28.40 2.47 5.84
N GLY A 187 28.46 1.82 6.99
CA GLY A 187 29.17 2.33 8.15
C GLY A 187 29.69 1.22 9.05
N LYS A 188 30.24 1.62 10.18
CA LYS A 188 30.69 0.71 11.23
C LYS A 188 30.24 1.24 12.60
N VAL A 189 29.99 0.33 13.53
CA VAL A 189 29.78 0.69 14.93
C VAL A 189 31.12 1.09 15.53
N ASN A 190 31.21 2.34 16.00
CA ASN A 190 32.39 2.84 16.69
C ASN A 190 32.35 2.40 18.16
N LYS A 191 31.24 2.71 18.84
CA LYS A 191 31.08 2.46 20.27
C LYS A 191 29.64 2.21 20.66
N MET A 192 29.41 1.25 21.56
CA MET A 192 28.11 1.09 22.22
C MET A 192 28.00 2.05 23.40
N LEU A 193 26.91 2.82 23.45
CA LEU A 193 26.65 3.80 24.51
C LEU A 193 25.59 3.27 25.50
N PRO A 194 25.48 3.87 26.71
CA PRO A 194 24.37 3.59 27.63
C PRO A 194 23.00 3.88 26.99
N SER A 195 21.92 3.40 27.61
CA SER A 195 20.54 3.76 27.21
C SER A 195 20.12 3.37 25.78
N LYS A 196 20.67 2.26 25.25
CA LYS A 196 20.43 1.77 23.87
C LYS A 196 20.88 2.74 22.79
N GLU A 197 21.82 3.63 23.07
CA GLU A 197 22.43 4.46 22.03
C GLU A 197 23.63 3.74 21.40
N VAL A 198 23.89 4.03 20.14
CA VAL A 198 25.08 3.58 19.43
C VAL A 198 25.75 4.77 18.75
N GLU A 199 27.07 4.81 18.85
CA GLU A 199 27.89 5.70 18.06
C GLU A 199 28.38 4.96 16.82
N ILE A 200 28.05 5.50 15.65
CA ILE A 200 28.39 4.91 14.35
C ILE A 200 29.26 5.86 13.55
N GLU A 201 30.15 5.32 12.74
CA GLU A 201 30.93 6.07 11.76
C GLU A 201 30.43 5.72 10.35
N VAL A 202 30.02 6.75 9.62
CA VAL A 202 29.52 6.66 8.25
C VAL A 202 30.22 7.72 7.42
N LYS A 203 30.93 7.32 6.35
CA LYS A 203 31.66 8.24 5.46
C LYS A 203 32.61 9.21 6.21
N GLY A 204 33.20 8.77 7.34
CA GLY A 204 34.07 9.59 8.18
C GLY A 204 33.37 10.53 9.16
N TYR A 205 32.03 10.55 9.18
CA TYR A 205 31.22 11.31 10.14
C TYR A 205 30.71 10.39 11.25
N ILE A 206 30.65 10.94 12.47
CA ILE A 206 30.19 10.22 13.65
C ILE A 206 28.75 10.64 13.98
N PHE A 207 27.85 9.67 14.09
CA PHE A 207 26.46 9.86 14.47
C PHE A 207 26.11 9.09 15.73
N LYS A 208 25.24 9.67 16.56
CA LYS A 208 24.62 8.98 17.70
C LYS A 208 23.19 8.64 17.35
N ILE A 209 22.84 7.36 17.47
CA ILE A 209 21.52 6.85 17.09
C ILE A 209 20.95 6.05 18.24
N THR A 210 19.65 6.23 18.52
CA THR A 210 18.91 5.39 19.46
C THR A 210 18.51 4.08 18.79
N LEU A 211 18.87 2.96 19.38
CA LEU A 211 18.46 1.62 18.96
C LEU A 211 17.12 1.25 19.57
N HIS A 212 16.18 0.79 18.74
CA HIS A 212 14.90 0.27 19.20
C HIS A 212 14.97 -1.25 19.44
N ASN A 213 15.07 -2.03 18.36
CA ASN A 213 14.95 -3.48 18.36
C ASN A 213 16.19 -4.19 17.79
N LEU A 214 17.32 -3.49 17.71
CA LEU A 214 18.57 -4.02 17.17
C LEU A 214 19.65 -4.03 18.25
N SER A 215 20.57 -4.97 18.13
CA SER A 215 21.77 -5.07 18.96
C SER A 215 22.99 -5.22 18.06
N PHE A 216 24.00 -4.41 18.30
CA PHE A 216 25.27 -4.45 17.58
C PHE A 216 26.43 -4.59 18.56
N LYS A 217 27.61 -4.92 18.02
CA LYS A 217 28.89 -4.91 18.70
C LYS A 217 29.80 -3.86 18.07
N GLU A 218 30.77 -3.40 18.85
CA GLU A 218 31.82 -2.52 18.34
C GLU A 218 32.57 -3.19 17.19
N GLY A 219 32.81 -2.43 16.12
CA GLY A 219 33.41 -2.91 14.89
C GLY A 219 32.45 -3.59 13.90
N ASP A 220 31.19 -3.82 14.26
CA ASP A 220 30.21 -4.38 13.32
C ASP A 220 30.03 -3.46 12.11
N LYS A 221 30.05 -4.04 10.91
CA LYS A 221 29.63 -3.34 9.69
C LYS A 221 28.13 -3.20 9.68
N ILE A 222 27.65 -1.99 9.40
CA ILE A 222 26.23 -1.67 9.39
C ILE A 222 25.83 -1.01 8.08
N LEU A 223 24.52 -1.05 7.82
CA LEU A 223 23.89 -0.29 6.76
C LEU A 223 22.90 0.68 7.41
N LEU A 224 23.16 1.97 7.27
CA LEU A 224 22.28 3.03 7.74
C LEU A 224 21.25 3.34 6.66
N LEU A 225 19.97 3.18 7.00
CA LEU A 225 18.85 3.63 6.19
C LEU A 225 18.53 5.09 6.54
N VAL A 226 18.45 5.94 5.52
CA VAL A 226 18.02 7.34 5.67
C VAL A 226 16.95 7.63 4.63
N ARG A 227 15.76 8.02 5.10
CA ARG A 227 14.65 8.42 4.20
C ARG A 227 14.95 9.79 3.58
N PRO A 228 14.68 10.01 2.27
CA PRO A 228 14.96 11.28 1.61
C PRO A 228 14.34 12.51 2.29
N GLU A 229 13.15 12.35 2.87
CA GLU A 229 12.43 13.40 3.59
C GLU A 229 12.91 13.61 5.04
N ALA A 230 13.82 12.77 5.54
CA ALA A 230 14.43 12.89 6.86
C ALA A 230 15.78 13.65 6.82
N VAL A 231 16.12 14.27 5.69
CA VAL A 231 17.41 14.92 5.45
C VAL A 231 17.18 16.41 5.20
N ASP A 232 17.75 17.24 6.05
CA ASP A 232 17.77 18.68 5.83
C ASP A 232 18.93 19.07 4.90
N LEU A 233 18.60 19.76 3.81
CA LEU A 233 19.60 20.32 2.91
C LEU A 233 20.01 21.72 3.38
N ILE A 234 21.24 21.84 3.86
CA ILE A 234 21.80 23.08 4.40
C ILE A 234 23.03 23.53 3.61
N SER A 235 23.40 24.82 3.75
CA SER A 235 24.68 25.29 3.23
C SER A 235 25.85 24.55 3.89
N LYS A 236 26.91 24.30 3.13
CA LYS A 236 28.08 23.54 3.55
C LYS A 236 28.62 23.99 4.92
N THR A 237 28.68 23.06 5.87
CA THR A 237 29.31 23.25 7.18
C THR A 237 30.38 22.20 7.43
N SER A 238 31.22 22.38 8.44
CA SER A 238 32.23 21.40 8.85
C SER A 238 31.66 20.14 9.51
N GLN A 239 30.38 20.13 9.85
CA GLN A 239 29.70 19.02 10.55
C GLN A 239 28.67 18.29 9.68
N SER A 240 28.49 18.69 8.43
CA SER A 240 27.55 18.10 7.48
C SER A 240 28.24 17.17 6.50
N ILE A 241 27.57 16.09 6.10
CA ILE A 241 27.96 15.32 4.91
C ILE A 241 27.85 16.25 3.69
N THR A 242 28.95 16.45 2.97
CA THR A 242 28.99 17.34 1.81
C THR A 242 28.96 16.55 0.51
N GLY A 243 28.22 17.05 -0.47
CA GLY A 243 28.18 16.49 -1.82
C GLY A 243 27.90 17.56 -2.86
N ILE A 244 27.87 17.17 -4.14
CA ILE A 244 27.60 18.06 -5.26
C ILE A 244 26.22 17.73 -5.82
N ILE A 245 25.36 18.73 -6.01
CA ILE A 245 24.04 18.54 -6.61
C ILE A 245 24.20 18.19 -8.10
N GLN A 246 23.81 16.98 -8.48
CA GLN A 246 23.84 16.54 -9.87
C GLN A 246 22.53 16.81 -10.60
N GLN A 247 21.40 16.67 -9.90
CA GLN A 247 20.09 16.83 -10.50
C GLN A 247 19.09 17.41 -9.51
N ILE A 248 18.22 18.25 -10.05
CA ILE A 248 17.08 18.85 -9.37
C ILE A 248 15.83 18.43 -10.15
N ILE A 249 14.89 17.76 -9.49
CA ILE A 249 13.64 17.29 -10.09
C ILE A 249 12.48 17.98 -9.38
N TYR A 250 11.75 18.81 -10.11
CA TYR A 250 10.57 19.49 -9.60
C TYR A 250 9.31 18.64 -9.83
N LEU A 251 8.64 18.25 -8.74
CA LEU A 251 7.44 17.42 -8.75
C LEU A 251 6.17 18.20 -8.34
N GLY A 252 6.22 19.53 -8.36
CA GLY A 252 5.11 20.38 -7.92
C GLY A 252 5.21 20.72 -6.44
N SER A 253 4.57 19.93 -5.57
CA SER A 253 4.61 20.16 -4.10
C SER A 253 5.93 19.72 -3.45
N HIS A 254 6.77 19.00 -4.19
CA HIS A 254 8.05 18.47 -3.74
C HIS A 254 9.15 18.81 -4.73
N LEU A 255 10.37 18.89 -4.23
CA LEU A 255 11.57 18.99 -5.02
C LEU A 255 12.54 17.90 -4.56
N VAL A 256 13.00 17.10 -5.51
CA VAL A 256 13.93 15.99 -5.25
C VAL A 256 15.32 16.38 -5.76
N TYR A 257 16.28 16.38 -4.84
CA TYR A 257 17.70 16.57 -5.15
C TYR A 257 18.38 15.21 -5.25
N LYS A 258 19.19 15.02 -6.30
CA LYS A 258 20.17 13.94 -6.41
C LYS A 258 21.55 14.53 -6.19
N ILE A 259 22.18 14.16 -5.08
CA ILE A 259 23.44 14.72 -4.58
C ILE A 259 24.51 13.64 -4.64
N LYS A 260 25.60 13.88 -5.35
CA LYS A 260 26.75 12.97 -5.36
C LYS A 260 27.56 13.19 -4.09
N VAL A 261 27.63 12.16 -3.25
CA VAL A 261 28.45 12.12 -2.02
C VAL A 261 29.49 11.03 -2.22
N ASP A 262 30.74 11.43 -2.38
CA ASP A 262 31.84 10.56 -2.86
C ASP A 262 31.47 9.87 -4.19
N ASP A 263 31.31 8.54 -4.19
CA ASP A 263 30.90 7.73 -5.34
C ASP A 263 29.41 7.37 -5.35
N ASP A 264 28.66 7.70 -4.29
CA ASP A 264 27.25 7.34 -4.13
C ASP A 264 26.32 8.50 -4.53
N ILE A 265 25.11 8.16 -4.98
CA ILE A 265 24.04 9.14 -5.24
C ILE A 265 23.07 9.11 -4.07
N PHE A 266 22.95 10.25 -3.40
CA PHE A 266 22.05 10.47 -2.28
C PHE A 266 20.83 11.26 -2.76
N THR A 267 19.64 10.86 -2.30
CA THR A 267 18.37 11.49 -2.64
C THR A 267 17.85 12.26 -1.44
N VAL A 268 17.55 13.54 -1.62
CA VAL A 268 16.90 14.38 -0.61
C VAL A 268 15.60 14.90 -1.17
N GLU A 269 14.54 14.83 -0.37
CA GLU A 269 13.21 15.32 -0.77
C GLU A 269 12.80 16.47 0.13
N ILE A 270 12.49 17.61 -0.48
CA ILE A 270 12.03 18.80 0.21
C ILE A 270 10.57 19.07 -0.15
N ALA A 271 9.72 19.15 0.88
CA ALA A 271 8.35 19.59 0.73
C ALA A 271 8.26 21.12 0.67
N ASN A 272 7.29 21.63 -0.10
CA ASN A 272 7.04 23.06 -0.26
C ASN A 272 8.28 23.88 -0.69
N PRO A 273 8.79 23.66 -1.92
CA PRO A 273 10.03 24.28 -2.40
C PRO A 273 9.97 25.81 -2.59
N GLN A 274 8.80 26.44 -2.44
CA GLN A 274 8.69 27.90 -2.53
C GLN A 274 9.17 28.62 -1.27
N ASP A 275 9.08 27.96 -0.11
CA ASP A 275 9.42 28.55 1.19
C ASP A 275 10.86 28.20 1.63
N GLN A 276 11.63 27.52 0.78
CA GLN A 276 12.99 27.08 1.09
C GLN A 276 14.02 27.64 0.09
N ARG A 277 15.26 27.77 0.55
CA ARG A 277 16.37 28.12 -0.34
C ARG A 277 16.53 27.00 -1.37
N ASN A 278 16.38 27.35 -2.64
CA ASN A 278 16.68 26.43 -3.73
C ASN A 278 18.18 26.48 -4.01
N PHE A 279 18.82 25.32 -3.92
CA PHE A 279 20.21 25.12 -4.32
C PHE A 279 20.27 24.86 -5.82
N SER A 280 21.41 25.15 -6.46
CA SER A 280 21.58 24.96 -7.91
C SER A 280 22.39 23.71 -8.25
N THR A 281 22.18 23.15 -9.44
CA THR A 281 23.03 22.06 -9.94
C THR A 281 24.50 22.50 -9.99
N GLY A 282 25.39 21.69 -9.42
CA GLY A 282 26.82 21.97 -9.32
C GLY A 282 27.26 22.71 -8.04
N GLU A 283 26.32 23.21 -7.23
CA GLU A 283 26.55 23.64 -5.84
C GLU A 283 26.79 22.43 -4.93
#